data_AF-A0A368JLZ5-F1
#
_entry.id   AF-A0A368JLZ5-F1
#
_cell.length_a   1.000
_cell.length_b   1.000
_cell.length_c   1.000
_cell.angle_alpha   90.00
_cell.angle_beta   90.00
_cell.angle_gamma   90.00
#
_symmetry.space_group_name_H-M   'P 1'
#
loop_
_entity.id
_entity.type
_entity.pdbx_description
1 polymer ?
#
loop_
_entity_poly.entity_id
_entity_poly.type
_entity_poly.pdbx_seq_one_letter_code
_entity_poly.pdbx_strand_id
1 'polypeptide(L)'
;MALKTVVKISNVTNLSDARYCAGMGVDLLGFSMDENAEQYVAPATFKEIRSWVAGVHIVGETASIDVVEIERLLEVYQPDVLQIEEAALLPYLSTFDCRIILKTDLSLLTLDQLETFFSSVQSDQVDYFLLESKGAVNLDEELKATLKPLAARYPVLLGIGFAPDSIENVLTDLPIQGIALTGGDEDRPGSREFGELMDILEALETDD
;
A
#
# COMPACT_ATOMS: atom_id res chain seq x y z
N MET A 1 16.74 -9.00 9.66
CA MET A 1 15.27 -9.12 9.77
C MET A 1 14.71 -8.92 8.39
N ALA A 2 14.30 -10.02 7.77
CA ALA A 2 13.52 -10.00 6.54
C ALA A 2 12.11 -10.50 6.86
N LEU A 3 11.12 -9.93 6.18
CA LEU A 3 9.74 -10.41 6.28
C LEU A 3 9.49 -11.49 5.21
N LYS A 4 8.56 -12.41 5.49
CA LYS A 4 8.19 -13.52 4.58
C LYS A 4 7.66 -13.06 3.22
N THR A 5 7.17 -11.83 3.13
CA THR A 5 6.49 -11.27 1.95
C THR A 5 6.72 -9.75 1.89
N VAL A 6 6.37 -9.13 0.76
CA VAL A 6 6.44 -7.67 0.65
C VAL A 6 5.40 -7.05 1.58
N VAL A 7 5.81 -6.08 2.39
CA VAL A 7 4.89 -5.35 3.26
C VAL A 7 4.89 -3.87 2.94
N LYS A 8 3.68 -3.33 2.73
CA LYS A 8 3.41 -1.89 2.65
C LYS A 8 2.69 -1.42 3.90
N ILE A 9 3.08 -0.27 4.43
CA ILE A 9 2.31 0.46 5.45
C ILE A 9 1.76 1.74 4.82
N SER A 10 0.45 1.84 4.68
CA SER A 10 -0.29 3.00 4.16
C SER A 10 -0.48 4.07 5.23
N ASN A 11 -0.62 5.34 4.83
CA ASN A 11 -1.01 6.46 5.69
C ASN A 11 -0.14 6.69 6.96
N VAL A 12 1.17 6.56 6.87
CA VAL A 12 2.08 6.87 7.98
C VAL A 12 2.11 8.38 8.21
N THR A 13 1.86 8.83 9.45
CA THR A 13 1.78 10.27 9.79
C THR A 13 2.90 10.77 10.70
N ASN A 14 3.64 9.88 11.36
CA ASN A 14 4.63 10.24 12.37
C ASN A 14 5.94 9.45 12.25
N LEU A 15 6.99 9.98 12.92
CA LEU A 15 8.34 9.42 12.87
C LEU A 15 8.49 8.11 13.68
N SER A 16 7.74 7.95 14.76
CA SER A 16 7.84 6.76 15.62
C SER A 16 7.43 5.50 14.86
N ASP A 17 6.27 5.55 14.22
CA ASP A 17 5.72 4.45 13.42
C ASP A 17 6.61 4.15 12.22
N ALA A 18 7.05 5.19 11.52
CA ALA A 18 7.96 5.04 10.37
C ALA A 18 9.26 4.32 10.76
N ARG A 19 9.84 4.68 11.92
CA ARG A 19 11.07 4.03 12.42
C ARG A 19 10.82 2.61 12.89
N TYR A 20 9.70 2.35 13.55
CA TYR A 20 9.32 1.00 13.97
C TYR A 20 9.15 0.09 12.75
N CYS A 21 8.32 0.49 11.78
CA CYS A 21 8.06 -0.26 10.56
C CYS A 21 9.34 -0.51 9.75
N ALA A 22 10.19 0.52 9.59
CA ALA A 22 11.48 0.36 8.94
C ALA A 22 12.41 -0.59 9.70
N GLY A 23 12.40 -0.55 11.04
CA GLY A 23 13.16 -1.47 11.89
C GLY A 23 12.72 -2.93 11.76
N MET A 24 11.42 -3.17 11.54
CA MET A 24 10.83 -4.49 11.31
C MET A 24 11.07 -5.04 9.89
N GLY A 25 11.68 -4.27 8.99
CA GLY A 25 11.99 -4.72 7.63
C GLY A 25 10.83 -4.59 6.65
N VAL A 26 9.89 -3.67 6.89
CA VAL A 26 8.85 -3.28 5.92
C VAL A 26 9.48 -2.74 4.62
N ASP A 27 8.91 -3.08 3.46
CA ASP A 27 9.45 -2.66 2.17
C ASP A 27 9.00 -1.26 1.75
N LEU A 28 7.74 -0.89 2.02
CA LEU A 28 7.08 0.30 1.48
C LEU A 28 6.42 1.11 2.61
N LEU A 29 6.76 2.40 2.74
CA LEU A 29 6.10 3.33 3.66
C LEU A 29 5.35 4.42 2.89
N GLY A 30 4.03 4.46 3.06
CA GLY A 30 3.11 5.37 2.41
C GLY A 30 2.82 6.62 3.23
N PHE A 31 2.86 7.76 2.55
CA PHE A 31 2.55 9.06 3.11
C PHE A 31 1.56 9.79 2.22
N SER A 32 0.42 10.20 2.78
CA SER A 32 -0.56 10.99 2.04
C SER A 32 -0.03 12.40 1.75
N MET A 33 -0.05 12.76 0.47
CA MET A 33 0.41 14.06 -0.02
C MET A 33 -0.76 15.05 -0.26
N ASP A 34 -2.00 14.59 -0.13
CA ASP A 34 -3.19 15.39 -0.40
C ASP A 34 -3.60 16.22 0.82
N GLU A 35 -3.58 17.55 0.72
CA GLU A 35 -3.90 18.45 1.84
C GLU A 35 -5.31 18.26 2.44
N ASN A 36 -6.23 17.68 1.67
CA ASN A 36 -7.61 17.42 2.09
C ASN A 36 -7.80 16.03 2.71
N ALA A 37 -6.78 15.17 2.70
CA ALA A 37 -6.84 13.86 3.32
C ALA A 37 -6.72 13.97 4.85
N GLU A 38 -7.37 13.05 5.56
CA GLU A 38 -7.31 12.99 7.03
C GLU A 38 -5.87 12.72 7.51
N GLN A 39 -5.17 11.80 6.85
CA GLN A 39 -3.79 11.41 7.17
C GLN A 39 -2.74 12.21 6.38
N TYR A 40 -3.07 13.44 5.96
CA TYR A 40 -2.16 14.31 5.23
C TYR A 40 -0.84 14.55 5.98
N VAL A 41 0.28 14.44 5.27
CA VAL A 41 1.61 14.75 5.81
C VAL A 41 2.20 15.94 5.06
N ALA A 42 2.40 17.05 5.78
CA ALA A 42 3.02 18.24 5.22
C ALA A 42 4.45 17.97 4.68
N PRO A 43 4.90 18.65 3.61
CA PRO A 43 6.20 18.38 2.99
C PRO A 43 7.40 18.45 3.94
N ALA A 44 7.35 19.37 4.91
CA ALA A 44 8.40 19.52 5.92
C ALA A 44 8.48 18.28 6.84
N THR A 45 7.32 17.82 7.33
CA THR A 45 7.20 16.61 8.17
C THR A 45 7.61 15.37 7.39
N PHE A 46 7.14 15.21 6.15
CA PHE A 46 7.54 14.12 5.27
C PHE A 46 9.05 14.07 5.09
N LYS A 47 9.68 15.20 4.79
CA LYS A 47 11.14 15.30 4.61
C LYS A 47 11.91 14.97 5.89
N GLU A 48 11.40 15.40 7.04
CA GLU A 48 11.95 15.02 8.33
C GLU A 48 11.90 13.50 8.50
N ILE A 49 10.73 12.88 8.38
CA ILE A 49 10.56 11.42 8.54
C ILE A 49 11.49 10.65 7.59
N ARG A 50 11.47 11.00 6.30
CA ARG A 50 12.33 10.39 5.28
C ARG A 50 13.82 10.45 5.63
N SER A 51 14.28 11.50 6.31
CA SER A 51 15.70 11.65 6.69
C SER A 51 16.15 10.72 7.82
N TRP A 52 15.21 10.12 8.55
CA TRP A 52 15.47 9.25 9.70
C TRP A 52 15.24 7.76 9.43
N VAL A 53 14.58 7.41 8.31
CA VAL A 53 14.32 6.03 7.92
C VAL A 53 15.23 5.62 6.76
N ALA A 54 15.64 4.36 6.76
CA ALA A 54 16.48 3.77 5.72
C ALA A 54 16.08 2.32 5.50
N GLY A 55 16.41 1.76 4.33
CA GLY A 55 16.08 0.37 3.99
C GLY A 55 14.62 0.17 3.56
N VAL A 56 13.87 1.24 3.36
CA VAL A 56 12.46 1.24 2.94
C VAL A 56 12.28 2.13 1.72
N HIS A 57 11.30 1.82 0.88
CA HIS A 57 10.88 2.66 -0.23
C HIS A 57 9.78 3.60 0.21
N ILE A 58 9.96 4.89 -0.07
CA ILE A 58 9.01 5.93 0.29
C ILE A 58 7.95 6.04 -0.79
N VAL A 59 6.70 5.77 -0.43
CA VAL A 59 5.53 5.87 -1.30
C VAL A 59 4.83 7.20 -1.04
N GLY A 60 4.70 8.02 -2.09
CA GLY A 60 3.83 9.19 -2.08
C GLY A 60 2.42 8.78 -2.50
N GLU A 61 1.43 9.04 -1.66
CA GLU A 61 0.04 8.62 -1.89
C GLU A 61 -0.80 9.83 -2.27
N THR A 62 -1.54 9.74 -3.38
CA THR A 62 -2.47 10.79 -3.82
C THR A 62 -3.69 10.18 -4.51
N ALA A 63 -4.85 10.78 -4.25
CA ALA A 63 -6.10 10.56 -4.97
C ALA A 63 -6.36 11.66 -6.02
N SER A 64 -5.41 12.58 -6.22
CA SER A 64 -5.51 13.61 -7.25
C SER A 64 -5.56 12.98 -8.65
N ILE A 65 -6.44 13.53 -9.49
CA ILE A 65 -6.51 13.21 -10.93
C ILE A 65 -5.97 14.35 -11.80
N ASP A 66 -5.54 15.45 -11.17
CA ASP A 66 -4.95 16.58 -11.88
C ASP A 66 -3.45 16.35 -12.07
N VAL A 67 -3.03 16.19 -13.32
CA VAL A 67 -1.64 15.97 -13.71
C VAL A 67 -0.70 17.07 -13.25
N VAL A 68 -1.15 18.33 -13.25
CA VAL A 68 -0.32 19.47 -12.82
C VAL A 68 -0.07 19.40 -11.32
N GLU A 69 -1.08 18.98 -10.57
CA GLU A 69 -0.94 18.79 -9.13
C GLU A 69 -0.03 17.60 -8.82
N ILE A 70 -0.18 16.47 -9.53
CA ILE A 70 0.70 15.31 -9.34
C ILE A 70 2.16 15.67 -9.62
N GLU A 71 2.45 16.41 -10.70
CA GLU A 71 3.80 16.91 -10.98
C GLU A 71 4.35 17.74 -9.82
N ARG A 72 3.55 18.68 -9.32
CA ARG A 72 3.92 19.51 -8.17
C ARG A 72 4.23 18.66 -6.95
N LEU A 73 3.40 17.65 -6.66
CA LEU A 73 3.61 16.73 -5.54
C LEU A 73 4.91 15.92 -5.72
N LEU A 74 5.17 15.39 -6.92
CA LEU A 74 6.41 14.68 -7.24
C LEU A 74 7.66 15.56 -7.07
N GLU A 75 7.61 16.82 -7.48
CA GLU A 75 8.73 17.77 -7.30
C GLU A 75 9.01 18.09 -5.82
N VAL A 76 7.94 18.24 -5.04
CA VAL A 76 8.02 18.65 -3.62
C VAL A 76 8.41 17.49 -2.71
N TYR A 77 7.79 16.33 -2.89
CA TYR A 77 7.98 15.15 -2.02
C TYR A 77 9.09 14.22 -2.52
N GLN A 78 9.29 14.13 -3.84
CA GLN A 78 10.28 13.25 -4.49
C GLN A 78 10.21 11.79 -4.01
N PRO A 79 9.01 11.15 -3.97
CA PRO A 79 8.88 9.78 -3.47
C PRO A 79 9.62 8.78 -4.37
N ASP A 80 9.97 7.62 -3.82
CA ASP A 80 10.60 6.53 -4.59
C ASP A 80 9.56 5.72 -5.39
N VAL A 81 8.29 5.82 -4.99
CA VAL A 81 7.11 5.16 -5.58
C VAL A 81 5.93 6.11 -5.50
N LEU A 82 5.14 6.22 -6.56
CA LEU A 82 3.89 6.98 -6.57
C LEU A 82 2.71 6.02 -6.51
N GLN A 83 1.81 6.22 -5.56
CA GLN A 83 0.52 5.54 -5.50
C GLN A 83 -0.58 6.45 -6.04
N ILE A 84 -1.36 5.93 -6.99
CA ILE A 84 -2.52 6.59 -7.60
C ILE A 84 -3.75 5.67 -7.60
N GLU A 85 -4.94 6.25 -7.76
CA GLU A 85 -6.20 5.51 -7.88
C GLU A 85 -6.78 5.51 -9.31
N GLU A 86 -6.33 6.42 -10.18
CA GLU A 86 -6.88 6.60 -11.54
C GLU A 86 -5.97 6.03 -12.63
N ALA A 87 -6.36 4.89 -13.20
CA ALA A 87 -5.61 4.18 -14.24
C ALA A 87 -5.40 5.01 -15.53
N ALA A 88 -6.29 5.96 -15.82
CA ALA A 88 -6.15 6.84 -16.99
C ALA A 88 -4.90 7.73 -16.95
N LEU A 89 -4.26 7.88 -15.77
CA LEU A 89 -3.03 8.63 -15.59
C LEU A 89 -1.78 7.84 -16.02
N LEU A 90 -1.84 6.52 -16.12
CA LEU A 90 -0.66 5.67 -16.38
C LEU A 90 0.11 6.06 -17.66
N PRO A 91 -0.52 6.35 -18.81
CA PRO A 91 0.21 6.78 -20.00
C PRO A 91 1.01 8.06 -19.77
N TYR A 92 0.49 8.99 -18.96
CA TYR A 92 1.18 10.22 -18.61
C TYR A 92 2.35 9.96 -17.66
N LEU A 93 2.09 9.19 -16.60
CA LEU A 93 3.06 8.88 -15.55
C LEU A 93 4.24 8.04 -16.06
N SER A 94 4.06 7.30 -17.16
CA SER A 94 5.14 6.58 -17.85
C SER A 94 6.30 7.47 -18.32
N THR A 95 6.13 8.79 -18.35
CA THR A 95 7.18 9.76 -18.69
C THR A 95 8.09 10.12 -17.51
N PHE A 96 7.71 9.73 -16.29
CA PHE A 96 8.48 9.96 -15.07
C PHE A 96 9.24 8.70 -14.67
N ASP A 97 10.43 8.87 -14.11
CA ASP A 97 11.23 7.78 -13.55
C ASP A 97 10.75 7.46 -12.12
N CYS A 98 9.52 6.99 -12.00
CA CYS A 98 8.90 6.65 -10.73
C CYS A 98 8.14 5.33 -10.85
N ARG A 99 8.31 4.44 -9.87
CA ARG A 99 7.53 3.21 -9.76
C ARG A 99 6.09 3.53 -9.40
N ILE A 100 5.15 2.74 -9.89
CA ILE A 100 3.72 3.01 -9.74
C ILE A 100 3.02 1.91 -8.96
N ILE A 101 2.25 2.32 -7.95
CA ILE A 101 1.23 1.49 -7.31
C ILE A 101 -0.13 1.99 -7.79
N LEU A 102 -0.91 1.12 -8.42
CA LEU A 102 -2.29 1.43 -8.76
C LEU A 102 -3.21 0.83 -7.70
N LYS A 103 -3.84 1.70 -6.92
CA LYS A 103 -4.75 1.33 -5.84
C LYS A 103 -6.19 1.29 -6.34
N THR A 104 -6.97 0.35 -5.82
CA THR A 104 -8.43 0.37 -5.93
C THR A 104 -9.09 -0.04 -4.63
N ASP A 105 -10.30 0.49 -4.39
CA ASP A 105 -11.16 0.12 -3.27
C ASP A 105 -12.12 -1.01 -3.68
N LEU A 106 -11.94 -2.18 -3.08
CA LEU A 106 -12.76 -3.37 -3.34
C LEU A 106 -14.23 -3.20 -2.96
N SER A 107 -14.55 -2.30 -2.01
CA SER A 107 -15.95 -2.05 -1.64
C SER A 107 -16.75 -1.32 -2.71
N LEU A 108 -16.07 -0.77 -3.73
CA LEU A 108 -16.67 -0.02 -4.83
C LEU A 108 -16.80 -0.84 -6.11
N LEU A 109 -16.31 -2.08 -6.13
CA LEU A 109 -16.25 -2.91 -7.33
C LEU A 109 -17.00 -4.23 -7.14
N THR A 110 -17.65 -4.69 -8.20
CA THR A 110 -18.03 -6.11 -8.35
C THR A 110 -16.83 -6.94 -8.80
N LEU A 111 -16.94 -8.26 -8.71
CA LEU A 111 -15.89 -9.19 -9.18
C LEU A 111 -15.60 -9.02 -10.68
N ASP A 112 -16.63 -8.88 -11.52
CA ASP A 112 -16.47 -8.60 -12.96
C ASP A 112 -15.74 -7.28 -13.23
N GLN A 113 -16.02 -6.25 -12.42
CA GLN A 113 -15.36 -4.96 -12.51
C GLN A 113 -13.90 -5.04 -12.07
N LEU A 114 -13.59 -5.86 -11.06
CA LEU A 114 -12.22 -6.12 -10.63
C LEU A 114 -11.41 -6.77 -11.77
N GLU A 115 -11.93 -7.81 -12.42
CA GLU A 115 -11.26 -8.42 -13.58
C GLU A 115 -11.06 -7.42 -14.73
N THR A 116 -12.06 -6.57 -14.97
CA THR A 116 -11.99 -5.49 -15.98
C THR A 116 -10.91 -4.47 -15.63
N PHE A 117 -10.79 -4.10 -14.36
CA PHE A 117 -9.76 -3.18 -13.87
C PHE A 117 -8.35 -3.71 -14.17
N PHE A 118 -8.05 -4.96 -13.80
CA PHE A 118 -6.74 -5.58 -14.10
C PHE A 118 -6.46 -5.71 -15.60
N SER A 119 -7.47 -6.10 -16.39
CA SER A 119 -7.29 -6.29 -17.84
C SER A 119 -7.18 -4.99 -18.64
N SER A 120 -7.60 -3.86 -18.06
CA SER A 120 -7.46 -2.54 -18.68
C SER A 120 -6.05 -1.95 -18.58
N VAL A 121 -5.20 -2.52 -17.71
CA VAL A 121 -3.83 -2.07 -17.45
C VAL A 121 -2.83 -3.09 -17.99
N GLN A 122 -1.78 -2.61 -18.66
CA GLN A 122 -0.68 -3.48 -19.09
C GLN A 122 0.18 -3.84 -17.88
N SER A 123 0.62 -5.10 -17.79
CA SER A 123 1.30 -5.63 -16.60
C SER A 123 2.65 -4.96 -16.29
N ASP A 124 3.24 -4.24 -17.24
CA ASP A 124 4.51 -3.51 -17.11
C ASP A 124 4.34 -2.01 -16.81
N GLN A 125 3.09 -1.51 -16.75
CA GLN A 125 2.80 -0.11 -16.42
C GLN A 125 2.77 0.18 -14.91
N VAL A 126 2.66 -0.87 -14.09
CA VAL A 126 2.55 -0.75 -12.64
C VAL A 126 3.44 -1.79 -11.97
N ASP A 127 4.07 -1.40 -10.88
CA ASP A 127 4.88 -2.30 -10.04
C ASP A 127 3.99 -3.14 -9.12
N TYR A 128 2.88 -2.58 -8.65
CA TYR A 128 1.89 -3.28 -7.82
C TYR A 128 0.47 -2.80 -8.08
N PHE A 129 -0.48 -3.73 -8.02
CA PHE A 129 -1.90 -3.44 -7.78
C PHE A 129 -2.17 -3.54 -6.29
N LEU A 130 -2.64 -2.45 -5.69
CA LEU A 130 -3.02 -2.41 -4.28
C LEU A 130 -4.53 -2.56 -4.14
N LEU A 131 -4.97 -3.63 -3.49
CA LEU A 131 -6.38 -3.91 -3.25
C LEU A 131 -6.71 -3.69 -1.78
N GLU A 132 -7.32 -2.55 -1.48
CA GLU A 132 -7.76 -2.18 -0.11
C GLU A 132 -9.29 -2.07 -0.07
N SER A 133 -9.86 -1.85 1.12
CA SER A 133 -11.28 -1.57 1.27
C SER A 133 -11.52 -0.56 2.38
N LYS A 134 -12.25 0.52 2.09
CA LYS A 134 -12.79 1.42 3.14
C LYS A 134 -14.12 0.91 3.72
N GLY A 135 -14.77 -0.03 3.03
CA GLY A 135 -15.98 -0.70 3.47
C GLY A 135 -15.73 -2.08 4.10
N ALA A 136 -16.79 -2.71 4.61
CA ALA A 136 -16.73 -4.08 5.08
C ALA A 136 -16.68 -5.06 3.89
N VAL A 137 -15.47 -5.52 3.55
CA VAL A 137 -15.23 -6.56 2.55
C VAL A 137 -14.56 -7.75 3.23
N ASN A 138 -15.14 -8.93 3.06
CA ASN A 138 -14.56 -10.17 3.55
C ASN A 138 -13.82 -10.88 2.42
N LEU A 139 -12.66 -11.46 2.74
CA LEU A 139 -11.94 -12.34 1.83
C LEU A 139 -12.58 -13.73 1.82
N ASP A 140 -13.79 -13.83 1.27
CA ASP A 140 -14.53 -15.08 1.13
C ASP A 140 -14.05 -15.93 -0.05
N GLU A 141 -14.64 -17.12 -0.21
CA GLU A 141 -14.23 -18.08 -1.25
C GLU A 141 -14.47 -17.56 -2.67
N GLU A 142 -15.47 -16.70 -2.88
CA GLU A 142 -15.78 -16.14 -4.20
C GLU A 142 -14.74 -15.08 -4.61
N LEU A 143 -14.41 -14.18 -3.66
CA LEU A 143 -13.36 -13.20 -3.86
C LEU A 143 -11.99 -13.88 -4.01
N LYS A 144 -11.67 -14.89 -3.19
CA LYS A 144 -10.43 -15.67 -3.34
C LYS A 144 -10.34 -16.36 -4.70
N ALA A 145 -11.43 -16.97 -5.18
CA ALA A 145 -11.47 -17.63 -6.48
C ALA A 145 -11.19 -16.64 -7.63
N THR A 146 -11.65 -15.40 -7.49
CA THR A 146 -11.40 -14.30 -8.45
C THR A 146 -9.97 -13.78 -8.34
N LEU A 147 -9.46 -13.57 -7.11
CA LEU A 147 -8.12 -13.02 -6.87
C LEU A 147 -7.00 -13.99 -7.25
N LYS A 148 -7.20 -15.30 -7.09
CA LYS A 148 -6.15 -16.31 -7.33
C LYS A 148 -5.56 -16.26 -8.75
N PRO A 149 -6.34 -16.27 -9.85
CA PRO A 149 -5.80 -16.11 -11.20
C PRO A 149 -5.23 -14.71 -11.46
N LEU A 150 -5.80 -13.66 -10.85
CA LEU A 150 -5.31 -12.28 -11.00
C LEU A 150 -3.93 -12.12 -10.36
N ALA A 151 -3.76 -12.53 -9.11
CA ALA A 151 -2.50 -12.48 -8.38
C ALA A 151 -1.41 -13.38 -8.99
N ALA A 152 -1.79 -14.47 -9.66
CA ALA A 152 -0.83 -15.29 -10.40
C ALA A 152 -0.27 -14.59 -11.66
N ARG A 153 -0.96 -13.56 -12.16
CA ARG A 153 -0.60 -12.82 -13.38
C ARG A 153 -0.05 -11.42 -13.10
N TYR A 154 -0.50 -10.78 -12.02
CA TYR A 154 -0.21 -9.40 -11.69
C TYR A 154 0.39 -9.30 -10.28
N PRO A 155 1.30 -8.36 -10.06
CA PRO A 155 1.88 -8.10 -8.75
C PRO A 155 0.84 -7.50 -7.81
N VAL A 156 0.24 -8.30 -6.93
CA VAL A 156 -0.84 -7.84 -6.03
C VAL A 156 -0.33 -7.63 -4.61
N LEU A 157 -0.61 -6.45 -4.06
CA LEU A 157 -0.60 -6.18 -2.62
C LEU A 157 -2.04 -6.21 -2.10
N LEU A 158 -2.32 -7.09 -1.14
CA LEU A 158 -3.65 -7.23 -0.54
C LEU A 158 -3.72 -6.48 0.78
N GLY A 159 -4.73 -5.63 0.96
CA GLY A 159 -4.95 -4.81 2.15
C GLY A 159 -6.15 -5.22 3.00
N ILE A 160 -6.69 -6.43 2.80
CA ILE A 160 -7.88 -6.94 3.49
C ILE A 160 -7.77 -8.42 3.83
N GLY A 161 -8.59 -8.87 4.79
CA GLY A 161 -8.90 -10.29 4.97
C GLY A 161 -7.85 -11.10 5.71
N PHE A 162 -6.94 -10.44 6.42
CA PHE A 162 -5.98 -11.09 7.30
C PHE A 162 -6.01 -10.46 8.70
N ALA A 163 -5.76 -11.32 9.68
CA ALA A 163 -5.48 -11.04 11.07
C ALA A 163 -4.17 -11.77 11.43
N PRO A 164 -3.53 -11.47 12.57
CA PRO A 164 -2.25 -12.09 12.95
C PRO A 164 -2.22 -13.62 12.85
N ASP A 165 -3.35 -14.29 13.14
CA ASP A 165 -3.49 -15.74 13.13
C ASP A 165 -3.86 -16.36 11.77
N SER A 166 -4.27 -15.53 10.80
CA SER A 166 -4.75 -15.98 9.49
C SER A 166 -3.84 -15.57 8.33
N ILE A 167 -2.89 -14.66 8.56
CA ILE A 167 -2.00 -14.14 7.52
C ILE A 167 -1.22 -15.25 6.79
N GLU A 168 -0.71 -16.25 7.51
CA GLU A 168 0.03 -17.37 6.89
C GLU A 168 -0.84 -18.20 5.93
N ASN A 169 -2.11 -18.39 6.29
CA ASN A 169 -3.06 -19.11 5.44
C ASN A 169 -3.34 -18.31 4.15
N VAL A 170 -3.52 -16.99 4.27
CA VAL A 170 -3.74 -16.10 3.12
C VAL A 170 -2.55 -16.13 2.17
N LEU A 171 -1.33 -16.02 2.70
CA LEU A 171 -0.10 -16.07 1.89
C LEU A 171 0.13 -17.44 1.23
N THR A 172 -0.39 -18.52 1.82
CA THR A 172 -0.32 -19.87 1.24
C THR A 172 -1.38 -20.10 0.17
N ASP A 173 -2.59 -19.58 0.38
CA ASP A 173 -3.75 -19.84 -0.48
C ASP A 173 -3.76 -18.98 -1.75
N LEU A 174 -3.28 -17.74 -1.63
CA LEU A 174 -3.26 -16.74 -2.70
C LEU A 174 -1.82 -16.42 -3.11
N PRO A 175 -1.51 -16.44 -4.42
CA PRO A 175 -0.18 -16.10 -4.92
C PRO A 175 0.01 -14.57 -4.98
N ILE A 176 -0.30 -13.86 -3.91
CA ILE A 176 -0.06 -12.41 -3.78
C ILE A 176 1.42 -12.14 -3.57
N GLN A 177 1.89 -10.96 -4.00
CA GLN A 177 3.28 -10.57 -3.83
C GLN A 177 3.55 -9.98 -2.45
N GLY A 178 2.51 -9.46 -1.80
CA GLY A 178 2.62 -8.84 -0.50
C GLY A 178 1.29 -8.44 0.10
N ILE A 179 1.38 -7.77 1.23
CA ILE A 179 0.24 -7.19 1.93
C ILE A 179 0.42 -5.68 2.12
N ALA A 180 -0.70 -5.00 2.37
CA ALA A 180 -0.73 -3.64 2.83
C ALA A 180 -1.45 -3.55 4.18
N LEU A 181 -0.82 -2.92 5.16
CA LEU A 181 -1.41 -2.55 6.43
C LEU A 181 -1.62 -1.05 6.44
N THR A 182 -2.57 -0.54 7.20
CA THR A 182 -2.71 0.91 7.43
C THR A 182 -2.16 1.24 8.80
N GLY A 183 -1.31 2.27 8.88
CA GLY A 183 -0.94 2.84 10.17
C GLY A 183 -2.19 3.45 10.80
N GLY A 184 -2.63 2.91 11.93
CA GLY A 184 -3.74 3.49 12.70
C GLY A 184 -3.36 4.84 13.28
N ASP A 185 -4.35 5.67 13.63
CA ASP A 185 -4.09 6.93 14.32
C ASP A 185 -3.47 6.65 15.71
N GLU A 186 -2.18 6.94 15.85
CA GLU A 186 -1.43 6.95 17.12
C GLU A 186 -1.73 8.21 17.97
N ASP A 187 -2.92 8.81 17.82
CA ASP A 187 -3.39 9.91 18.67
C ASP A 187 -3.39 9.55 20.17
N ARG A 188 -3.31 8.25 20.49
CA ARG A 188 -3.14 7.73 21.85
C ARG A 188 -2.17 6.55 21.87
N PRO A 189 -1.20 6.52 22.81
CA PRO A 189 -0.41 5.33 23.09
C PRO A 189 -1.33 4.13 23.37
N GLY A 190 -1.17 3.04 22.61
CA GLY A 190 -1.97 1.83 22.73
C GLY A 190 -3.24 1.80 21.86
N SER A 191 -3.23 2.43 20.68
CA SER A 191 -4.30 2.24 19.69
C SER A 191 -4.34 0.76 19.28
N ARG A 192 -5.56 0.21 19.16
CA ARG A 192 -5.78 -1.21 18.85
C ARG A 192 -5.17 -1.58 17.49
N GLU A 193 -5.26 -0.66 16.54
CA GLU A 193 -4.85 -0.83 15.15
C GLU A 193 -3.32 -0.93 15.01
N PHE A 194 -2.56 -0.12 15.77
CA PHE A 194 -1.11 -0.24 15.77
C PHE A 194 -0.65 -1.54 16.45
N GLY A 195 -1.34 -1.96 17.52
CA GLY A 195 -1.12 -3.26 18.15
C GLY A 195 -1.28 -4.43 17.16
N GLU A 196 -2.37 -4.45 16.42
CA GLU A 196 -2.63 -5.48 15.40
C GLU A 196 -1.59 -5.44 14.26
N LEU A 197 -1.15 -4.25 13.84
CA LEU A 197 -0.06 -4.09 12.88
C LEU A 197 1.23 -4.74 13.39
N MET A 198 1.63 -4.47 14.64
CA MET A 198 2.83 -5.07 15.25
C MET A 198 2.73 -6.60 15.28
N ASP A 199 1.59 -7.13 15.74
CA ASP A 199 1.35 -8.58 15.80
C ASP A 199 1.46 -9.24 14.41
N ILE A 200 0.96 -8.58 13.35
CA ILE A 200 1.11 -9.08 11.97
C ILE A 200 2.57 -9.04 11.52
N LEU A 201 3.30 -7.96 11.79
CA LEU A 201 4.72 -7.85 11.40
C LEU A 201 5.57 -8.92 12.10
N GLU A 202 5.33 -9.17 13.39
CA GLU A 202 5.98 -10.24 14.14
C GLU A 202 5.66 -11.63 13.56
N ALA A 203 4.40 -11.89 13.19
CA ALA A 203 4.03 -13.16 12.54
C ALA A 203 4.70 -13.37 11.17
N LEU A 204 5.08 -12.28 10.49
CA LEU A 204 5.78 -12.28 9.22
C LEU A 204 7.30 -12.30 9.35
N GLU A 205 7.85 -12.16 10.55
CA GLU A 205 9.28 -12.21 10.78
C GLU A 205 9.82 -13.59 10.37
N THR A 206 10.98 -13.60 9.74
CA THR A 206 11.75 -14.81 9.49
C THR A 206 12.92 -14.87 10.45
N ASP A 207 13.02 -15.98 11.19
CA ASP A 207 14.23 -16.32 11.92
C ASP A 207 15.32 -16.59 10.86
N ASP A 208 16.26 -15.66 10.70
CA ASP A 208 17.49 -15.89 9.91
C ASP A 208 18.25 -17.14 10.43
#